data_AF-A0A672YKZ3-F1
#
_entry.id   AF-A0A672YKZ3-F1
#
_cell.length_a   1.000
_cell.length_b   1.000
_cell.length_c   1.000
_cell.angle_alpha   90.00
_cell.angle_beta   90.00
_cell.angle_gamma   90.00
#
_symmetry.space_group_name_H-M   'P 1'
#
loop_
_entity.id
_entity.type
_entity.pdbx_description
1 polymer ?
#
loop_
_entity_poly.entity_id
_entity_poly.type
_entity_poly.pdbx_seq_one_letter_code
_entity_poly.pdbx_strand_id
1 'polypeptide(L)'
;MCGQQFHNFIQKKKKKKKENCPPQRTFHKNLSVCGFSSKIEVECCSAEEGREAASAGADIVMLDNFKPQELHAAAQSLKDDFPAVLIEASGGVTPENLAQFCSPHVDIISLGCITQGCPVVDFSLKNIYNVPIPHH
;
A
#
# COMPACT_ATOMS: atom_id res chain seq x y z
N MET A 1 37.19 -22.08 -4.60
CA MET A 1 37.89 -20.77 -4.56
C MET A 1 36.97 -19.70 -5.13
N CYS A 2 36.02 -19.24 -4.30
CA CYS A 2 34.94 -18.33 -4.68
C CYS A 2 34.95 -17.20 -3.64
N GLY A 3 35.87 -16.27 -3.83
CA GLY A 3 36.17 -15.18 -2.90
C GLY A 3 37.13 -14.24 -3.60
N GLN A 4 36.97 -12.93 -3.40
CA GLN A 4 37.68 -11.84 -4.08
C GLN A 4 37.31 -11.60 -5.56
N GLN A 5 36.10 -11.08 -5.77
CA GLN A 5 35.98 -9.84 -6.56
C GLN A 5 34.79 -8.98 -6.10
N PHE A 6 34.45 -9.10 -4.81
CA PHE A 6 33.44 -8.32 -4.08
C PHE A 6 33.89 -6.89 -3.73
N HIS A 7 35.01 -6.40 -4.28
CA HIS A 7 35.63 -5.15 -3.82
C HIS A 7 35.39 -3.93 -4.73
N ASN A 8 34.76 -4.07 -5.90
CA ASN A 8 34.44 -2.93 -6.78
C ASN A 8 32.99 -2.43 -6.64
N PHE A 9 32.31 -2.82 -5.57
CA PHE A 9 30.87 -2.63 -5.36
C PHE A 9 30.42 -1.25 -4.83
N ILE A 10 31.30 -0.36 -4.34
CA ILE A 10 30.82 0.76 -3.47
C ILE A 10 30.92 2.20 -4.03
N GLN A 11 31.71 2.52 -5.08
CA GLN A 11 32.09 3.94 -5.26
C GLN A 11 31.67 4.71 -6.53
N LYS A 12 30.88 4.18 -7.48
CA LYS A 12 30.69 4.93 -8.75
C LYS A 12 29.31 5.37 -9.22
N LYS A 13 28.20 5.14 -8.52
CA LYS A 13 26.92 5.78 -8.92
C LYS A 13 26.09 6.39 -7.78
N LYS A 14 26.77 7.08 -6.85
CA LYS A 14 26.24 8.33 -6.28
C LYS A 14 26.27 9.42 -7.36
N LYS A 15 25.28 9.50 -8.25
CA LYS A 15 24.87 10.73 -8.98
C LYS A 15 23.73 10.45 -9.95
N LYS A 16 22.51 10.47 -9.44
CA LYS A 16 21.45 11.42 -9.86
C LYS A 16 20.16 11.08 -9.09
N LYS A 17 19.92 11.90 -8.07
CA LYS A 17 18.63 12.07 -7.40
C LYS A 17 17.52 12.33 -8.43
N LYS A 18 16.43 11.57 -8.33
CA LYS A 18 15.04 12.04 -8.45
C LYS A 18 14.21 11.22 -7.46
N GLU A 19 13.23 11.89 -6.87
CA GLU A 19 12.64 11.58 -5.58
C GLU A 19 11.70 10.36 -5.56
N ASN A 20 11.75 9.65 -4.42
CA ASN A 20 10.77 8.77 -3.77
C ASN A 20 9.89 7.83 -4.61
N CYS A 21 10.44 6.64 -4.92
CA CYS A 21 9.77 5.34 -4.88
C CYS A 21 10.89 4.27 -4.74
N PRO A 22 10.82 3.26 -3.86
CA PRO A 22 11.95 2.34 -3.67
C PRO A 22 12.20 1.51 -4.94
N PRO A 23 13.47 1.33 -5.34
CA PRO A 23 13.80 0.70 -6.61
C PRO A 23 13.55 -0.81 -6.56
N GLN A 24 12.75 -1.29 -7.52
CA GLN A 24 12.58 -2.61 -8.20
C GLN A 24 13.49 -3.82 -7.84
N ARG A 25 14.63 -3.64 -7.16
CA ARG A 25 15.67 -4.66 -6.93
C ARG A 25 15.49 -5.53 -5.68
N THR A 26 14.47 -5.27 -4.86
CA THR A 26 14.29 -5.92 -3.55
C THR A 26 13.40 -7.17 -3.59
N PHE A 27 12.57 -7.35 -4.62
CA PHE A 27 11.50 -8.37 -4.62
C PHE A 27 11.99 -9.83 -4.67
N HIS A 28 13.03 -10.12 -5.46
CA HIS A 28 13.59 -11.47 -5.55
C HIS A 28 14.16 -12.02 -4.23
N LYS A 29 14.31 -11.20 -3.18
CA LYS A 29 14.86 -11.61 -1.88
C LYS A 29 13.82 -11.82 -0.78
N ASN A 30 12.57 -11.41 -0.97
CA ASN A 30 11.57 -11.46 0.11
C ASN A 30 10.75 -12.76 0.12
N LEU A 31 10.62 -13.43 -1.04
CA LEU A 31 9.99 -14.76 -1.14
C LEU A 31 10.73 -15.85 -0.32
N SER A 32 12.01 -15.63 0.03
CA SER A 32 12.77 -16.57 0.88
C SER A 32 12.56 -16.38 2.39
N VAL A 33 11.81 -15.35 2.82
CA VAL A 33 11.67 -14.98 4.24
C VAL A 33 10.24 -15.18 4.74
N CYS A 34 9.24 -15.05 3.86
CA CYS A 34 7.83 -15.27 4.19
C CYS A 34 7.47 -16.74 3.97
N GLY A 35 6.90 -17.40 5.00
CA GLY A 35 6.39 -18.76 4.85
C GLY A 35 5.20 -18.81 3.88
N PHE A 36 4.91 -19.97 3.31
CA PHE A 36 3.82 -20.22 2.34
C PHE A 36 2.41 -19.76 2.78
N SER A 37 2.24 -19.39 4.06
CA SER A 37 0.97 -18.92 4.62
C SER A 37 0.80 -17.40 4.57
N SER A 38 1.83 -16.63 4.22
CA SER A 38 1.80 -15.17 4.18
C SER A 38 1.64 -14.69 2.75
N LYS A 39 0.64 -13.84 2.50
CA LYS A 39 0.48 -13.16 1.22
C LYS A 39 1.50 -12.03 1.08
N ILE A 40 1.98 -11.82 -0.14
CA ILE A 40 2.88 -10.72 -0.50
C ILE A 40 2.09 -9.66 -1.25
N GLU A 41 2.06 -8.46 -0.68
CA GLU A 41 1.48 -7.27 -1.28
C GLU A 41 2.59 -6.35 -1.82
N VAL A 42 2.34 -5.73 -2.97
CA VAL A 42 3.27 -4.80 -3.60
C VAL A 42 2.56 -3.51 -4.00
N GLU A 43 3.02 -2.39 -3.44
CA GLU A 43 2.61 -1.05 -3.83
C GLU A 43 3.25 -0.64 -5.15
N CYS A 44 2.42 -0.16 -6.07
CA CYS A 44 2.80 0.22 -7.43
C CYS A 44 2.21 1.59 -7.76
N CYS A 45 3.04 2.46 -8.34
CA CYS A 45 2.62 3.81 -8.78
C CYS A 45 2.27 3.83 -10.28
N SER A 46 2.43 2.70 -10.97
CA SER A 46 2.15 2.56 -12.40
C SER A 46 1.65 1.16 -12.75
N ALA A 47 0.90 1.06 -13.85
CA ALA A 47 0.40 -0.23 -14.33
C ALA A 47 1.54 -1.17 -14.77
N GLU A 48 2.65 -0.62 -15.24
CA GLU A 48 3.83 -1.39 -15.67
C GLU A 48 4.52 -2.03 -14.46
N GLU A 49 4.72 -1.28 -13.38
CA GLU A 49 5.21 -1.83 -12.10
C GLU A 49 4.27 -2.89 -11.55
N GLY A 50 2.95 -2.69 -11.66
CA GLY A 50 1.96 -3.70 -11.26
C GLY A 50 2.11 -5.01 -12.03
N ARG A 51 2.39 -4.93 -13.34
CA ARG A 51 2.64 -6.13 -14.16
C ARG A 51 3.94 -6.82 -13.77
N GLU A 52 4.99 -6.05 -13.48
CA GLU A 52 6.25 -6.61 -12.99
C GLU A 52 6.08 -7.31 -11.65
N ALA A 53 5.33 -6.71 -10.72
CA ALA A 53 5.03 -7.28 -9.41
C ALA A 53 4.22 -8.58 -9.52
N ALA A 54 3.16 -8.57 -10.33
CA ALA A 54 2.37 -9.76 -10.63
C ALA A 54 3.23 -10.87 -11.26
N SER A 55 4.09 -10.51 -12.23
CA SER A 55 5.02 -11.45 -12.87
C SER A 55 6.06 -12.02 -11.91
N ALA A 56 6.44 -11.26 -10.88
CA ALA A 56 7.36 -11.68 -9.84
C ALA A 56 6.71 -12.60 -8.78
N GLY A 57 5.40 -12.83 -8.86
CA GLY A 57 4.65 -13.70 -7.94
C GLY A 57 4.07 -12.98 -6.73
N ALA A 58 3.74 -11.68 -6.84
CA ALA A 58 2.93 -11.00 -5.84
C ALA A 58 1.51 -11.60 -5.76
N ASP A 59 0.98 -11.76 -4.55
CA ASP A 59 -0.41 -12.18 -4.34
C ASP A 59 -1.38 -11.01 -4.49
N ILE A 60 -0.94 -9.81 -4.11
CA ILE A 60 -1.72 -8.57 -4.10
C ILE A 60 -0.90 -7.46 -4.76
N VAL A 61 -1.51 -6.75 -5.70
CA VAL A 61 -0.95 -5.54 -6.31
C VAL A 61 -1.79 -4.35 -5.88
N MET A 62 -1.19 -3.44 -5.10
CA MET A 62 -1.81 -2.20 -4.67
C MET A 62 -1.45 -1.08 -5.63
N LEU A 63 -2.47 -0.51 -6.28
CA LEU A 63 -2.36 0.65 -7.17
C LEU A 63 -2.61 1.92 -6.35
N ASP A 64 -1.53 2.64 -6.02
CA ASP A 64 -1.59 3.84 -5.18
C ASP A 64 -1.80 5.13 -5.99
N ASN A 65 -2.70 5.99 -5.51
CA ASN A 65 -3.00 7.32 -6.04
C ASN A 65 -3.41 7.37 -7.53
N PHE A 66 -4.04 6.31 -8.03
CA PHE A 66 -4.60 6.30 -9.38
C PHE A 66 -5.90 7.10 -9.47
N LYS A 67 -6.15 7.71 -10.64
CA LYS A 67 -7.49 8.22 -10.97
C LYS A 67 -8.43 7.05 -11.26
N PRO A 68 -9.74 7.16 -10.98
CA PRO A 68 -10.70 6.07 -11.22
C PRO A 68 -10.63 5.43 -12.60
N GLN A 69 -10.58 6.24 -13.66
CA GLN A 69 -10.52 5.75 -15.04
C GLN A 69 -9.22 4.99 -15.35
N GLU A 70 -8.09 5.51 -14.87
CA GLU A 70 -6.78 4.90 -15.05
C GLU A 70 -6.66 3.61 -14.23
N LEU A 71 -7.19 3.62 -13.00
CA LEU A 71 -7.27 2.47 -12.11
C LEU A 71 -8.03 1.32 -12.76
N HIS A 72 -9.22 1.59 -13.32
CA HIS A 72 -10.03 0.54 -13.93
C HIS A 72 -9.34 -0.09 -15.15
N ALA A 73 -8.72 0.73 -15.99
CA ALA A 73 -7.97 0.23 -17.15
C ALA A 73 -6.75 -0.61 -16.72
N ALA A 74 -6.03 -0.16 -15.69
CA ALA A 74 -4.89 -0.89 -15.13
C ALA A 74 -5.33 -2.21 -14.48
N ALA A 75 -6.37 -2.18 -13.64
CA ALA A 75 -6.91 -3.34 -12.95
C ALA A 75 -7.45 -4.38 -13.94
N GLN A 76 -8.17 -3.95 -14.98
CA GLN A 76 -8.65 -4.84 -16.02
C GLN A 76 -7.48 -5.53 -16.74
N SER A 77 -6.49 -4.75 -17.20
CA SER A 77 -5.32 -5.32 -17.87
C SER A 77 -4.56 -6.30 -16.98
N LEU A 78 -4.41 -6.00 -15.69
CA LEU A 78 -3.73 -6.87 -14.74
C LEU A 78 -4.53 -8.16 -14.48
N LYS A 79 -5.85 -8.09 -14.39
CA LYS A 79 -6.71 -9.27 -14.23
C LYS A 79 -6.75 -10.16 -15.47
N ASP A 80 -6.69 -9.57 -16.66
CA ASP A 80 -6.64 -10.30 -17.92
C ASP A 80 -5.34 -11.11 -18.04
N ASP A 81 -4.20 -10.52 -17.64
CA ASP A 81 -2.89 -11.18 -17.66
C ASP A 81 -2.68 -12.13 -16.46
N PHE A 82 -3.17 -11.75 -15.27
CA PHE A 82 -2.94 -12.42 -13.99
C PHE A 82 -4.24 -12.57 -13.17
N PRO A 83 -5.11 -13.53 -13.51
CA PRO A 83 -6.43 -13.65 -12.88
C PRO A 83 -6.39 -14.02 -11.39
N ALA A 84 -5.29 -14.62 -10.93
CA ALA A 84 -5.10 -15.04 -9.54
C ALA A 84 -4.66 -13.90 -8.60
N VAL A 85 -4.14 -12.79 -9.15
CA VAL A 85 -3.64 -11.65 -8.37
C VAL A 85 -4.82 -10.82 -7.88
N LEU A 86 -4.79 -10.42 -6.61
CA LEU A 86 -5.76 -9.48 -6.06
C LEU A 86 -5.33 -8.05 -6.36
N ILE A 87 -6.27 -7.21 -6.78
CA ILE A 87 -6.00 -5.80 -7.06
C ILE A 87 -6.58 -4.96 -5.93
N GLU A 88 -5.71 -4.14 -5.34
CA GLU A 88 -6.06 -3.18 -4.31
C GLU A 88 -5.95 -1.76 -4.86
N ALA A 89 -6.94 -0.92 -4.55
CA ALA A 89 -6.90 0.51 -4.84
C ALA A 89 -6.65 1.30 -3.55
N SER A 90 -5.66 2.17 -3.55
CA SER A 90 -5.29 3.01 -2.40
C SER A 90 -4.97 4.45 -2.83
N GLY A 91 -4.98 5.36 -1.86
CA GLY A 91 -4.65 6.77 -2.07
C GLY A 91 -5.84 7.63 -2.56
N GLY A 92 -6.09 8.75 -1.87
CA GLY A 92 -7.10 9.73 -2.29
C GLY A 92 -8.57 9.28 -2.24
N VAL A 93 -8.85 8.07 -1.74
CA VAL A 93 -10.22 7.56 -1.62
C VAL A 93 -10.90 8.16 -0.38
N THR A 94 -12.11 8.71 -0.59
CA THR A 94 -13.00 9.26 0.44
C THR A 94 -14.36 8.57 0.34
N PRO A 95 -15.21 8.61 1.38
CA PRO A 95 -16.55 8.02 1.33
C PRO A 95 -17.41 8.54 0.16
N GLU A 96 -17.20 9.78 -0.25
CA GLU A 96 -17.94 10.43 -1.33
C GLU A 96 -17.50 9.97 -2.73
N ASN A 97 -16.20 9.66 -2.91
CA ASN A 97 -15.66 9.23 -4.19
C ASN A 97 -15.52 7.71 -4.31
N LEU A 98 -15.71 6.95 -3.23
CA LEU A 98 -15.56 5.50 -3.13
C LEU A 98 -16.27 4.75 -4.26
N ALA A 99 -17.50 5.15 -4.60
CA ALA A 99 -18.29 4.52 -5.65
C ALA A 99 -17.62 4.57 -7.03
N GLN A 100 -16.74 5.56 -7.27
CA GLN A 100 -16.00 5.68 -8.52
C GLN A 100 -14.80 4.73 -8.58
N PHE A 101 -14.29 4.26 -7.44
CA PHE A 101 -13.18 3.32 -7.38
C PHE A 101 -13.65 1.85 -7.45
N CYS A 102 -14.94 1.60 -7.18
CA CYS A 102 -15.56 0.29 -7.29
C CYS A 102 -15.59 -0.19 -8.75
N SER A 103 -15.00 -1.35 -9.02
CA SER A 103 -15.03 -2.02 -10.32
C SER A 103 -14.97 -3.53 -10.15
N PRO A 104 -15.51 -4.33 -11.08
CA PRO A 104 -15.41 -5.80 -11.02
C PRO A 104 -13.97 -6.33 -11.02
N HIS A 105 -12.99 -5.50 -11.38
CA HIS A 105 -11.56 -5.87 -11.41
C HIS A 105 -10.78 -5.40 -10.19
N VAL A 106 -11.40 -4.65 -9.28
CA VAL A 106 -10.79 -4.17 -8.03
C VAL A 106 -11.37 -4.98 -6.88
N ASP A 107 -10.52 -5.74 -6.18
CA ASP A 107 -10.96 -6.65 -5.12
C ASP A 107 -10.98 -5.96 -3.75
N ILE A 108 -10.06 -5.02 -3.53
CA ILE A 108 -9.83 -4.36 -2.24
C ILE A 108 -9.76 -2.84 -2.47
N ILE A 109 -10.37 -2.06 -1.58
CA ILE A 109 -10.24 -0.60 -1.57
C ILE A 109 -9.82 -0.16 -0.16
N SER A 110 -8.66 0.47 -0.08
CA SER A 110 -8.08 0.97 1.16
C SER A 110 -8.36 2.46 1.35
N LEU A 111 -8.92 2.79 2.52
CA LEU A 111 -9.33 4.13 2.89
C LEU A 111 -8.40 4.67 3.99
N GLY A 112 -7.37 5.43 3.61
CA GLY A 112 -6.47 6.08 4.58
C GLY A 112 -7.18 7.07 5.52
N CYS A 113 -8.36 7.57 5.14
CA CYS A 113 -9.15 8.51 5.94
C CYS A 113 -9.64 7.92 7.27
N ILE A 114 -9.72 6.59 7.42
CA ILE A 114 -10.20 5.92 8.64
C ILE A 114 -9.26 6.19 9.82
N THR A 115 -7.95 6.31 9.58
CA THR A 115 -6.94 6.48 10.65
C THR A 115 -6.44 7.91 10.82
N GLN A 116 -6.51 8.74 9.77
CA GLN A 116 -5.96 10.11 9.76
C GLN A 116 -7.03 11.22 9.72
N GLY A 117 -8.30 10.88 9.48
CA GLY A 117 -9.38 11.86 9.29
C GLY A 117 -10.68 11.55 10.01
N CYS A 118 -10.68 10.57 10.93
CA CYS A 118 -11.88 10.23 11.70
C CYS A 118 -12.20 11.38 12.69
N PRO A 119 -13.44 11.91 12.71
CA PRO A 119 -13.84 12.87 13.72
C PRO A 119 -13.68 12.26 15.11
N VAL A 120 -13.00 12.99 15.99
CA VAL A 120 -12.80 12.57 17.38
C VAL A 120 -14.16 12.51 18.07
N VAL A 121 -14.51 11.34 18.60
CA VAL A 121 -15.71 11.19 19.44
C VAL A 121 -15.41 11.84 20.79
N ASP A 122 -16.12 12.91 21.11
CA ASP A 122 -15.97 13.61 22.39
C ASP A 122 -16.70 12.85 23.50
N PHE A 123 -15.94 12.32 24.46
CA PHE A 123 -16.47 11.66 25.65
C PHE A 123 -16.34 12.61 26.85
N SER A 124 -17.48 13.02 27.42
CA SER A 124 -17.49 13.76 28.68
C SER A 124 -18.00 12.89 29.83
N LEU A 125 -17.23 12.84 30.93
CA LEU A 125 -17.64 12.20 32.17
C LEU A 125 -18.11 13.27 33.15
N LYS A 126 -19.42 13.30 33.41
CA LYS A 126 -20.02 14.21 34.38
C LYS A 126 -20.12 13.54 35.74
N ASN A 127 -19.37 14.02 36.72
CA ASN A 127 -19.52 13.60 38.11
C ASN A 127 -20.81 14.23 38.69
N ILE A 128 -21.72 13.40 39.21
CA ILE A 128 -23.00 13.84 39.80
C ILE A 128 -22.98 13.83 41.34
N TYR A 129 -21.85 13.52 41.97
CA TYR A 129 -21.77 13.57 43.43
C TYR A 129 -21.57 15.00 43.93
N ASN A 130 -22.60 15.54 44.56
CA ASN A 130 -22.55 16.80 45.31
C ASN A 130 -21.85 16.55 46.65
N VAL A 131 -20.52 16.65 46.69
CA VAL A 131 -19.77 16.56 47.96
C VAL A 131 -19.90 17.90 48.69
N PRO A 132 -20.54 17.96 49.87
CA PRO A 132 -20.58 19.18 50.66
C PRO A 132 -19.15 19.54 51.08
N ILE A 133 -18.71 20.76 50.78
CA ILE A 133 -17.42 21.26 51.26
C ILE A 133 -17.62 21.65 52.74
N PRO A 134 -16.91 21.05 53.70
CA PRO A 134 -16.98 21.49 55.09
C PRO A 134 -16.35 22.88 55.20
N HIS A 135 -17.14 23.85 55.70
CA HIS A 135 -16.63 25.15 56.11
C HIS A 135 -15.93 24.98 57.46
N HIS A 136 -14.67 25.41 57.52
CA HIS A 136 -13.84 25.41 58.73
C HIS A 136 -13.89 26.76 59.43
#